data_AF-A0A933M2K7-F1
#
_entry.id   AF-A0A933M2K7-F1
#
_cell.length_a   1.000
_cell.length_b   1.000
_cell.length_c   1.000
_cell.angle_alpha   90.00
_cell.angle_beta   90.00
_cell.angle_gamma   90.00
#
_symmetry.space_group_name_H-M   'P 1'
#
loop_
_entity.id
_entity.type
_entity.pdbx_description
1 polymer ?
#
loop_
_entity_poly.entity_id
_entity_poly.type
_entity_poly.pdbx_seq_one_letter_code
_entity_poly.pdbx_strand_id
1 'polypeptide(L)' 'MREKPTGHEFLKLIALRLPVSMLSNIDRIAETTHREKSYLIRKALEIYLEEYADYQVAIDRLNDETDEIIAAKEMRKLVK' A
#
# COMPACT_ATOMS: atom_id res chain seq x y z
N MET A 1 31.68 13.33 -1.45
CA MET A 1 30.53 13.75 -0.62
C MET A 1 29.27 13.43 -1.41
N ARG A 2 28.48 12.43 -0.98
CA ARG A 2 27.13 12.23 -1.52
C ARG A 2 26.20 13.03 -0.61
N GLU A 3 25.63 14.11 -1.12
CA GLU A 3 24.58 14.83 -0.42
C GLU A 3 23.44 13.85 -0.16
N LYS A 4 23.17 13.57 1.12
CA LYS A 4 21.93 12.88 1.50
C LYS A 4 20.79 13.85 1.16
N PRO A 5 19.75 13.45 0.42
CA PRO A 5 18.63 14.33 0.16
C PRO A 5 17.94 14.64 1.49
N THR A 6 17.96 15.91 1.84
CA THR A 6 17.41 16.50 3.06
C THR A 6 15.88 16.46 2.99
N GLY A 7 15.26 15.53 3.71
CA GLY A 7 14.09 15.75 4.58
C GLY A 7 12.77 16.35 4.06
N HIS A 8 12.55 16.57 2.76
CA HIS A 8 11.23 16.96 2.25
C HIS A 8 10.85 16.09 1.06
N GLU A 9 10.00 15.11 1.29
CA GLU A 9 9.28 14.41 0.22
C GLU A 9 8.37 15.43 -0.48
N PHE A 10 8.65 15.72 -1.75
CA PHE A 10 7.91 16.72 -2.51
C PHE A 10 6.50 16.22 -2.82
N LEU A 11 5.50 16.73 -2.10
CA LEU A 11 4.10 16.48 -2.42
C LEU A 11 3.79 17.00 -3.83
N LYS A 12 3.28 16.12 -4.69
CA LYS A 12 2.77 16.48 -6.02
C LYS A 12 1.24 16.46 -6.01
N LEU A 13 0.63 17.49 -6.60
CA LEU A 13 -0.81 17.57 -6.74
C LEU A 13 -1.28 16.62 -7.85
N ILE A 14 -2.22 15.75 -7.52
CA ILE A 14 -2.88 14.85 -8.45
C ILE A 14 -4.36 15.21 -8.50
N ALA A 15 -4.86 15.56 -9.69
CA ALA A 15 -6.28 15.77 -9.94
C ALA A 15 -6.88 14.49 -10.54
N LEU A 16 -7.89 13.94 -9.90
CA LEU A 16 -8.58 12.74 -10.35
C LEU A 16 -10.11 12.92 -10.23
N ARG A 17 -10.86 12.28 -11.15
CA ARG A 17 -12.32 12.29 -11.11
C ARG A 17 -12.80 11.03 -10.38
N LEU A 18 -13.65 11.22 -9.38
CA LEU A 18 -14.26 10.14 -8.61
C LEU A 18 -15.78 10.14 -8.77
N PRO A 19 -16.44 8.97 -8.75
CA PRO A 19 -17.88 8.88 -8.65
C PRO A 19 -18.40 9.64 -7.41
N VAL A 20 -19.52 10.33 -7.55
CA VAL A 20 -20.13 11.11 -6.44
C VAL A 20 -20.40 10.23 -5.23
N SER A 21 -20.89 9.00 -5.44
CA SER A 21 -21.15 8.03 -4.37
C SER A 21 -19.89 7.68 -3.57
N MET A 22 -18.73 7.63 -4.23
CA MET A 22 -17.45 7.36 -3.57
C MET A 22 -17.02 8.55 -2.70
N LEU A 23 -17.16 9.78 -3.21
CA LEU A 23 -16.88 10.98 -2.44
C LEU A 23 -17.77 11.06 -1.19
N SER A 24 -19.07 10.82 -1.33
CA SER A 24 -20.01 10.80 -0.20
C SER A 24 -19.63 9.77 0.87
N ASN A 25 -19.13 8.61 0.47
CA ASN A 25 -18.63 7.61 1.41
C ASN A 25 -17.37 8.08 2.15
N ILE A 26 -16.43 8.71 1.44
CA ILE A 26 -15.22 9.28 2.03
C ILE A 26 -15.56 10.40 3.01
N ASP A 27 -16.51 11.29 2.65
CA ASP A 27 -17.00 12.37 3.52
C ASP A 27 -17.54 11.79 4.84
N ARG A 28 -18.42 10.78 4.78
CA ARG A 28 -18.96 10.11 5.97
C ARG A 28 -17.88 9.48 6.86
N ILE A 29 -16.87 8.84 6.25
CA ILE A 29 -15.76 8.24 7.01
C ILE A 29 -14.91 9.33 7.65
N ALA A 30 -14.63 10.43 6.93
CA ALA A 30 -13.89 11.57 7.46
C ALA A 30 -14.57 12.18 8.68
N GLU A 31 -15.89 12.37 8.63
CA GLU A 31 -16.69 12.87 9.75
C GLU A 31 -16.65 11.93 10.96
N THR A 32 -16.93 10.65 10.75
CA THR A 32 -16.99 9.65 11.83
C THR A 32 -15.63 9.39 12.49
N THR A 33 -14.54 9.52 11.74
CA THR A 33 -13.17 9.28 12.24
C THR A 33 -12.47 10.55 12.69
N HIS A 34 -13.08 11.73 12.49
CA HIS A 34 -12.46 13.04 12.69
C HIS A 34 -11.11 13.17 11.96
N ARG A 35 -11.06 12.70 10.71
CA ARG A 35 -9.86 12.74 9.86
C ARG A 35 -10.13 13.51 8.59
N GLU A 36 -9.10 14.18 8.09
CA GLU A 36 -9.14 14.83 6.78
C GLU A 36 -9.31 13.82 5.64
N LYS A 37 -10.08 14.18 4.62
CA LYS A 37 -10.29 13.34 3.43
C LYS A 37 -8.98 12.99 2.73
N SER A 38 -8.08 13.97 2.67
CA SER A 38 -6.77 13.78 2.06
C SER A 38 -5.96 12.73 2.82
N TYR A 39 -6.09 12.63 4.15
CA TYR A 39 -5.44 11.61 4.96
C TYR A 39 -6.00 10.23 4.63
N LEU A 40 -7.33 10.09 4.57
CA LEU A 40 -7.97 8.81 4.24
C LEU A 40 -7.60 8.33 2.83
N ILE A 41 -7.60 9.23 1.85
CA ILE A 41 -7.23 8.89 0.47
C ILE A 41 -5.76 8.48 0.39
N ARG A 42 -4.84 9.23 1.02
CA ARG A 42 -3.42 8.84 1.07
C ARG A 42 -3.24 7.48 1.74
N LYS A 43 -3.89 7.26 2.89
CA LYS A 43 -3.72 6.02 3.63
C LYS A 43 -4.30 4.81 2.89
N ALA A 44 -5.43 4.98 2.20
CA ALA A 44 -5.98 3.95 1.33
C ALA A 44 -5.03 3.59 0.18
N LEU A 45 -4.37 4.59 -0.43
CA LEU A 45 -3.37 4.34 -1.48
C LEU A 45 -2.11 3.66 -0.92
N GLU A 46 -1.62 4.07 0.24
CA GLU A 46 -0.50 3.40 0.91
C GLU A 46 -0.81 1.92 1.14
N ILE A 47 -1.95 1.62 1.76
CA ILE A 47 -2.37 0.23 2.03
C ILE A 47 -2.53 -0.55 0.73
N TYR A 48 -3.20 0.02 -0.28
CA TYR A 48 -3.37 -0.64 -1.57
C TYR A 48 -2.02 -0.97 -2.23
N LEU A 49 -1.05 -0.04 -2.19
CA LEU A 49 0.27 -0.26 -2.78
C LEU A 49 1.11 -1.25 -1.98
N GLU A 50 1.04 -1.22 -0.65
CA GLU A 50 1.68 -2.22 0.22
C GLU A 50 1.12 -3.62 -0.05
N GLU A 51 -0.21 -3.78 -0.04
CA GLU A 51 -0.86 -5.07 -0.30
C GLU A 51 -0.63 -5.55 -1.74
N TYR A 52 -0.65 -4.66 -2.73
CA TYR A 52 -0.39 -5.02 -4.12
C TYR A 52 1.07 -5.45 -4.33
N ALA A 53 2.03 -4.81 -3.66
CA ALA A 53 3.43 -5.20 -3.72
C ALA A 53 3.63 -6.62 -3.16
N ASP A 54 3.04 -6.91 -1.99
CA ASP A 54 3.10 -8.24 -1.38
C ASP A 54 2.41 -9.30 -2.27
N TYR A 55 1.26 -8.95 -2.85
CA TYR A 55 0.54 -9.82 -3.78
C TYR A 55 1.37 -10.13 -5.03
N GLN A 56 2.01 -9.12 -5.62
CA GLN A 56 2.84 -9.32 -6.81
C GLN A 56 4.04 -10.21 -6.50
N VAL A 57 4.69 -10.05 -5.36
CA VAL A 57 5.78 -10.94 -4.92
C VAL A 57 5.29 -12.39 -4.78
N ALA A 58 4.08 -12.59 -4.25
CA ALA A 58 3.50 -13.93 -4.15
C ALA A 58 3.22 -14.57 -5.52
N ILE A 59 2.72 -13.77 -6.48
CA ILE A 59 2.49 -14.22 -7.87
C ILE A 59 3.81 -14.52 -8.57
N ASP A 60 4.83 -13.69 -8.38
CA ASP A 60 6.14 -13.87 -8.99
C ASP A 60 6.77 -15.17 -8.48
N ARG A 61 6.71 -15.45 -7.17
CA ARG A 61 7.14 -16.73 -6.58
C ARG A 61 6.35 -17.93 -7.09
N LEU A 62 5.03 -17.80 -7.20
CA LEU A 62 4.18 -18.88 -7.69
C LEU A 62 4.53 -19.28 -9.13
N ASN A 63 4.94 -18.31 -9.96
CA ASN A 63 5.30 -18.52 -11.35
C ASN A 63 6.79 -18.83 -11.56
N ASP A 64 7.62 -18.74 -10.52
CA ASP A 64 9.04 -19.08 -10.58
C ASP A 64 9.22 -20.59 -10.39
N GLU A 65 9.42 -21.31 -11.50
CA GLU A 65 9.66 -22.75 -11.52
C GLU A 65 10.96 -23.17 -10.80
N THR A 66 11.83 -22.20 -10.48
CA THR A 66 13.09 -22.42 -9.75
C THR A 66 13.01 -22.03 -8.28
N ASP A 67 11.85 -21.53 -7.81
CA ASP A 67 11.68 -21.16 -6.40
C ASP A 67 11.79 -22.38 -5.48
N GLU A 68 12.44 -22.20 -4.34
CA GLU A 68 12.78 -23.29 -3.43
C GLU A 68 11.52 -23.79 -2.71
N ILE A 69 11.11 -25.03 -2.99
CA ILE A 69 10.00 -25.66 -2.28
C ILE A 69 10.48 -26.12 -0.90
N ILE A 70 10.12 -25.36 0.14
CA ILE A 70 10.39 -25.72 1.54
C ILE A 70 9.22 -26.48 2.17
N ALA A 71 9.53 -27.46 3.04
CA ALA A 71 8.51 -28.16 3.80
C ALA A 71 7.81 -27.24 4.81
N ALA A 72 6.52 -27.47 5.07
CA ALA A 72 5.72 -26.65 6.00
C ALA A 72 6.33 -26.52 7.42
N LYS A 73 7.11 -27.51 7.86
CA LYS A 73 7.84 -27.47 9.14
C LYS A 73 8.97 -26.43 9.14
N GLU A 74 9.65 -26.27 8.01
CA GLU A 74 10.75 -25.31 7.84
C GLU A 74 10.20 -23.89 7.63
N MET A 75 9.13 -23.75 6.82
CA MET A 75 8.46 -22.45 6.63
C MET A 75 8.02 -21.82 7.96
N ARG A 76 7.44 -22.59 8.88
CA ARG A 76 7.03 -22.09 10.21
C ARG A 76 8.16 -21.52 11.07
N LYS A 77 9.43 -21.79 10.76
CA LYS A 77 10.58 -21.21 11.45
C LYS A 77 10.94 -19.81 10.93
N LEU A 78 10.51 -19.46 9.72
CA LEU A 78 10.84 -18.21 9.03
C LEU A 78 9.83 -17.08 9.29
N VAL A 79 8.60 -17.41 9.72
CA VAL A 79 7.48 -16.45 9.89
C VAL A 79 7.25 -16.09 11.37
N LYS A 80 8.32 -16.04 12.18
CA LYS A 80 8.27 -15.72 13.61
C LYS A 80 8.84 -14.35 13.92
#